data_AF-A0A1S1HT17-F1
#
_entry.id   AF-A0A1S1HT17-F1
#
_cell.length_a   1.000
_cell.length_b   1.000
_cell.length_c   1.000
_cell.angle_alpha   90.00
_cell.angle_beta   90.00
_cell.angle_gamma   90.00
#
_symmetry.space_group_name_H-M   'P 1'
#
loop_
_entity.id
_entity.type
_entity.pdbx_description
1 polymer ?
#
loop_
_entity_poly.entity_id
_entity_poly.type
_entity_poly.pdbx_seq_one_letter_code
_entity_poly.pdbx_strand_id
1 'polypeptide(L)'
;MPNITNTLVHQIYYPDTNQISQASQANQLDQFCNGRIDGITSEILDTLVNAAAAGDLDSIEFLYNIALQEGKLGKVAEDALFDVFSLKIPGKIGVDKQIQQMGLQLYQIFANDRDNYNSINMLHKLSTQSKLAYIVGSAITNTTDRLNLSKFVFNEPDIWGSNRMINSDELGSGMQAVLKDSKKSKNFSLNYPMELALLDSQISQKEALWNKTECFAVNTGEHWIFFALYKQNNEKKALVFNSWHSLDKGIRKKLANVATHAGAKSLTYIEKDLQQSVPNGCALFVIKAIEKIAESPDEDPVKVLKDVRDVFLTHSIEEQEKFNFIARRQLYAMHMEKESTNESHS
;
A
#
# COMPACT_ATOMS: atom_id res chain seq x y z
N MET A 1 -16.54 -29.37 24.48
CA MET A 1 -15.74 -28.25 25.03
C MET A 1 -14.85 -28.77 26.13
N PRO A 2 -13.53 -28.70 25.94
CA PRO A 2 -12.63 -28.37 27.04
C PRO A 2 -11.74 -27.17 26.69
N ASN A 3 -11.58 -26.29 27.68
CA ASN A 3 -10.68 -25.14 27.72
C ASN A 3 -9.23 -25.55 27.44
N ILE A 4 -8.60 -24.91 26.45
CA ILE A 4 -7.14 -24.91 26.26
C ILE A 4 -6.68 -23.45 26.41
N THR A 5 -6.72 -22.95 27.64
CA THR A 5 -6.09 -21.68 28.03
C THR A 5 -5.51 -21.86 29.42
N ASN A 6 -4.36 -22.50 29.48
CA ASN A 6 -3.38 -22.35 30.57
C ASN A 6 -2.18 -23.24 30.32
N THR A 7 -1.16 -22.75 29.62
CA THR A 7 0.25 -22.96 29.98
C THR A 7 1.09 -21.92 29.22
N LEU A 8 2.04 -21.30 29.93
CA LEU A 8 2.97 -20.22 29.49
C LEU A 8 2.45 -18.78 29.66
N VAL A 9 2.08 -18.44 30.90
CA VAL A 9 2.18 -17.06 31.38
C VAL A 9 3.57 -16.89 31.98
N HIS A 10 4.52 -16.37 31.22
CA HIS A 10 5.70 -15.74 31.81
C HIS A 10 5.41 -14.24 31.92
N GLN A 11 5.16 -13.77 33.14
CA GLN A 11 5.17 -12.35 33.45
C GLN A 11 6.57 -11.80 33.17
N ILE A 12 6.71 -11.00 32.10
CA ILE A 12 7.90 -10.18 31.88
C ILE A 12 7.62 -8.81 32.49
N TYR A 13 8.39 -8.51 33.53
CA TYR A 13 8.45 -7.23 34.22
C TYR A 13 8.94 -6.15 33.24
N TYR A 14 8.20 -5.04 33.10
CA TYR A 14 8.62 -3.86 32.35
C TYR A 14 9.45 -2.93 33.27
N PRO A 15 10.79 -2.81 33.11
CA PRO A 15 11.56 -1.81 33.84
C PRO A 15 11.57 -0.48 33.05
N ASP A 16 11.64 0.62 33.80
CA ASP A 16 11.85 1.97 33.28
C ASP A 16 13.07 2.05 32.34
N THR A 17 12.90 2.85 31.29
CA THR A 17 13.65 2.88 30.02
C THR A 17 15.07 3.46 30.08
N ASN A 18 15.86 3.20 31.12
CA ASN A 18 17.28 3.58 31.11
C ASN A 18 18.15 2.45 31.67
N GLN A 19 18.94 1.86 30.77
CA GLN A 19 19.95 0.81 30.96
C GLN A 19 19.41 -0.62 31.12
N ILE A 20 19.03 -1.23 30.00
CA ILE A 20 18.94 -2.69 29.89
C ILE A 20 20.36 -3.21 29.59
N SER A 21 20.84 -4.23 30.30
CA SER A 21 22.18 -4.82 30.09
C SER A 21 22.25 -5.69 28.82
N GLN A 22 23.43 -5.84 28.20
CA GLN A 22 23.61 -6.67 26.99
C GLN A 22 23.16 -8.14 27.17
N ALA A 23 23.34 -8.72 28.36
CA ALA A 23 22.91 -10.10 28.66
C ALA A 23 21.38 -10.26 28.76
N SER A 24 20.67 -9.25 29.28
CA SER A 24 19.19 -9.22 29.25
C SER A 24 18.63 -9.01 27.85
N GLN A 25 19.38 -8.34 26.97
CA GLN A 25 18.97 -8.09 25.57
C GLN A 25 19.16 -9.33 24.69
N ALA A 26 20.26 -10.07 24.86
CA ALA A 26 20.46 -11.36 24.17
C ALA A 26 19.39 -12.40 24.54
N ASN A 27 18.96 -12.45 25.81
CA ASN A 27 17.84 -13.29 26.25
C ASN A 27 16.49 -12.85 25.66
N GLN A 28 16.26 -11.54 25.45
CA GLN A 28 15.06 -11.05 24.77
C GLN A 28 15.07 -11.44 23.28
N LEU A 29 16.19 -11.29 22.59
CA LEU A 29 16.32 -11.72 21.18
C LEU A 29 16.10 -13.23 21.01
N ASP A 30 16.63 -14.06 21.92
CA ASP A 30 16.35 -15.50 21.94
C ASP A 30 14.86 -15.81 22.19
N GLN A 31 14.17 -15.05 23.04
CA GLN A 31 12.72 -15.19 23.24
C GLN A 31 11.90 -14.78 22.01
N PHE A 32 12.29 -13.69 21.32
CA PHE A 32 11.64 -13.20 20.10
C PHE A 32 11.84 -14.15 18.90
N CYS A 33 13.02 -14.76 18.76
CA CYS A 33 13.41 -15.41 17.51
C CYS A 33 13.57 -16.95 17.59
N ASN A 34 13.82 -17.54 18.77
CA ASN A 34 14.16 -18.97 18.90
C ASN A 34 13.03 -19.87 19.44
N GLY A 35 11.83 -19.33 19.62
CA GLY A 35 10.63 -20.16 19.78
C GLY A 35 10.34 -20.89 18.48
N ARG A 36 10.70 -22.16 18.36
CA ARG A 36 10.38 -22.97 17.17
C ARG A 36 8.88 -23.20 17.12
N ILE A 37 8.18 -22.47 16.25
CA ILE A 37 6.71 -22.54 16.14
C ILE A 37 6.31 -23.55 15.06
N ASP A 38 6.41 -24.83 15.39
CA ASP A 38 5.94 -25.90 14.51
C ASP A 38 4.41 -26.09 14.66
N GLY A 39 3.71 -26.40 13.56
CA GLY A 39 2.29 -26.78 13.60
C GLY A 39 1.27 -25.65 13.50
N ILE A 40 1.66 -24.43 13.13
CA ILE A 40 0.69 -23.35 12.82
C ILE A 40 -0.09 -23.71 11.56
N THR A 41 -1.40 -23.95 11.73
CA THR A 41 -2.35 -24.08 10.64
C THR A 41 -2.84 -22.70 10.19
N SER A 42 -3.46 -22.62 9.01
CA SER A 42 -4.11 -21.38 8.55
C SER A 42 -5.18 -20.88 9.54
N GLU A 43 -5.92 -21.79 10.16
CA GLU A 43 -6.97 -21.47 11.15
C GLU A 43 -6.40 -20.82 12.43
N ILE A 44 -5.24 -21.32 12.90
CA ILE A 44 -4.54 -20.73 14.05
C ILE A 44 -4.04 -19.34 13.69
N LEU A 45 -3.49 -19.17 12.49
CA LEU A 45 -3.03 -17.88 12.01
C LEU A 45 -4.18 -16.87 11.89
N ASP A 46 -5.32 -17.27 11.32
CA ASP A 46 -6.51 -16.42 11.23
C ASP A 46 -7.02 -15.98 12.62
N THR A 47 -6.94 -16.88 13.61
CA THR A 47 -7.31 -16.57 14.99
C THR A 47 -6.37 -15.52 15.59
N LEU A 48 -5.06 -15.67 15.39
CA LEU A 48 -4.05 -14.70 15.84
C LEU A 48 -4.24 -13.34 15.17
N VAL A 49 -4.52 -13.32 13.87
CA VAL A 49 -4.76 -12.09 13.10
C VAL A 49 -5.98 -11.35 13.61
N ASN A 50 -7.08 -12.06 13.88
CA ASN A 50 -8.29 -11.45 14.44
C ASN A 50 -8.06 -10.90 15.87
N ALA A 51 -7.33 -11.63 16.71
CA ALA A 51 -6.98 -11.17 18.04
C ALA A 51 -6.05 -9.94 18.01
N ALA A 52 -5.02 -9.96 17.14
CA ALA A 52 -4.15 -8.81 16.91
C ALA A 52 -4.92 -7.60 16.38
N ALA A 53 -5.85 -7.79 15.44
CA ALA A 53 -6.73 -6.73 14.95
C ALA A 53 -7.63 -6.15 16.05
N ALA A 54 -8.02 -6.95 17.05
CA ALA A 54 -8.73 -6.49 18.25
C ALA A 54 -7.82 -5.75 19.26
N GLY A 55 -6.51 -5.68 19.01
CA GLY A 55 -5.52 -4.99 19.85
C GLY A 55 -4.95 -5.86 20.98
N ASP A 56 -4.99 -7.19 20.82
CA ASP A 56 -4.32 -8.13 21.71
C ASP A 56 -2.79 -8.08 21.49
N LEU A 57 -2.06 -7.61 22.50
CA LEU A 57 -0.61 -7.37 22.38
C LEU A 57 0.19 -8.67 22.24
N ASP A 58 -0.23 -9.74 22.94
CA ASP A 58 0.42 -11.05 22.88
C ASP A 58 0.31 -11.64 21.46
N SER A 59 -0.86 -11.47 20.82
CA SER A 59 -1.08 -11.89 19.43
C SER A 59 -0.28 -11.06 18.44
N ILE A 60 -0.13 -9.75 18.69
CA ILE A 60 0.74 -8.88 17.87
C ILE A 60 2.20 -9.35 17.97
N GLU A 61 2.70 -9.56 19.19
CA GLU A 61 4.06 -10.06 19.45
C GLU A 61 4.29 -11.43 18.78
N PHE A 62 3.33 -12.35 18.94
CA PHE A 62 3.42 -13.67 18.35
C PHE A 62 3.44 -13.63 16.81
N LEU A 63 2.64 -12.75 16.19
CA LEU A 63 2.69 -12.52 14.75
C LEU A 63 4.04 -11.96 14.30
N TYR A 64 4.64 -11.04 15.07
CA TYR A 64 6.00 -10.57 14.80
C TYR A 64 7.02 -11.72 14.81
N ASN A 65 6.94 -12.60 15.80
CA ASN A 65 7.86 -13.73 15.93
C ASN A 65 7.74 -14.71 14.75
N ILE A 66 6.51 -15.00 14.31
CA ILE A 66 6.31 -15.80 13.10
C ILE A 66 6.79 -15.05 11.86
N ALA A 67 6.46 -13.76 11.74
CA ALA A 67 6.82 -12.92 10.59
C ALA A 67 8.33 -12.77 10.40
N LEU A 68 9.13 -12.89 11.44
CA LEU A 68 10.59 -12.89 11.37
C LEU A 68 11.16 -14.17 10.73
N GLN A 69 10.45 -15.29 10.79
CA GLN A 69 10.92 -16.55 10.22
C GLN A 69 11.02 -16.48 8.70
N GLU A 70 12.05 -17.13 8.16
CA GLU A 70 12.17 -17.31 6.72
C GLU A 70 11.18 -18.38 6.18
N GLY A 71 10.90 -18.31 4.88
CA GLY A 71 10.02 -19.27 4.21
C GLY A 71 8.52 -18.93 4.27
N LYS A 72 7.70 -19.91 3.86
CA LYS A 72 6.28 -19.67 3.56
C LYS A 72 5.48 -19.19 4.76
N LEU A 73 5.64 -19.81 5.93
CA LEU A 73 4.87 -19.46 7.12
C LEU A 73 5.17 -18.03 7.57
N GLY A 74 6.44 -17.66 7.67
CA GLY A 74 6.82 -16.30 8.04
C GLY A 74 6.43 -15.27 6.99
N LYS A 75 6.39 -15.62 5.70
CA LYS A 75 5.85 -14.72 4.66
C LYS A 75 4.35 -14.48 4.84
N VAL A 76 3.57 -15.53 5.08
CA VAL A 76 2.12 -15.41 5.30
C VAL A 76 1.82 -14.60 6.56
N ALA A 77 2.58 -14.82 7.65
CA ALA A 77 2.43 -14.03 8.87
C ALA A 77 2.84 -12.56 8.70
N GLU A 78 3.92 -12.29 7.95
CA GLU A 78 4.34 -10.94 7.59
C GLU A 78 3.23 -10.21 6.80
N ASP A 79 2.66 -10.87 5.79
CA ASP A 79 1.58 -10.31 4.98
C ASP A 79 0.33 -10.04 5.84
N ALA A 80 -0.02 -10.95 6.75
CA ALA A 80 -1.17 -10.80 7.62
C ALA A 80 -0.99 -9.68 8.67
N LEU A 81 0.20 -9.59 9.29
CA LEU A 81 0.54 -8.49 10.21
C LEU A 81 0.47 -7.14 9.48
N PHE A 82 0.98 -7.08 8.25
CA PHE A 82 0.90 -5.86 7.44
C PHE A 82 -0.54 -5.51 7.04
N ASP A 83 -1.39 -6.50 6.77
CA ASP A 83 -2.81 -6.28 6.47
C ASP A 83 -3.55 -5.65 7.67
N VAL A 84 -3.21 -6.01 8.91
CA VAL A 84 -3.72 -5.34 10.11
C VAL A 84 -3.13 -3.92 10.25
N PHE A 85 -1.82 -3.76 10.10
CA PHE A 85 -1.13 -2.45 10.20
C PHE A 85 -1.61 -1.43 9.15
N SER A 86 -1.85 -1.88 7.93
CA SER A 86 -2.33 -1.08 6.81
C SER A 86 -3.85 -0.88 6.84
N LEU A 87 -4.54 -1.43 7.84
CA LEU A 87 -5.99 -1.39 8.00
C LEU A 87 -6.75 -1.93 6.78
N LYS A 88 -6.12 -2.86 6.04
CA LYS A 88 -6.81 -3.69 5.05
C LYS A 88 -7.73 -4.68 5.75
N ILE A 89 -7.26 -5.25 6.86
CA ILE A 89 -8.13 -5.89 7.86
C ILE A 89 -8.57 -4.80 8.84
N PRO A 90 -9.88 -4.49 8.95
CA PRO A 90 -10.36 -3.53 9.92
C PRO A 90 -9.99 -3.97 11.34
N GLY A 91 -9.42 -3.05 12.11
CA GLY A 91 -9.00 -3.31 13.49
C GLY A 91 -9.46 -2.22 14.45
N LYS A 92 -9.18 -2.45 15.75
CA LYS A 92 -9.41 -1.48 16.82
C LYS A 92 -8.66 -0.18 16.54
N ILE A 93 -9.27 0.95 16.91
CA ILE A 93 -8.62 2.26 16.80
C ILE A 93 -7.28 2.23 17.55
N GLY A 94 -6.20 2.58 16.85
CA GLY A 94 -4.84 2.62 17.41
C GLY A 94 -4.05 1.30 17.34
N VAL A 95 -4.62 0.23 16.76
CA VAL A 95 -3.90 -1.04 16.57
C VAL A 95 -2.62 -0.88 15.74
N ASP A 96 -2.65 0.01 14.74
CA ASP A 96 -1.50 0.30 13.90
C ASP A 96 -0.36 0.95 14.71
N LYS A 97 -0.68 1.80 15.69
CA LYS A 97 0.28 2.37 16.62
C LYS A 97 0.85 1.32 17.58
N GLN A 98 0.05 0.37 18.04
CA GLN A 98 0.52 -0.74 18.88
C GLN A 98 1.51 -1.63 18.10
N ILE A 99 1.19 -1.95 16.84
CA ILE A 99 2.09 -2.67 15.94
C ILE A 99 3.40 -1.88 15.76
N GLN A 100 3.32 -0.58 15.48
CA GLN A 100 4.51 0.28 15.36
C GLN A 100 5.38 0.29 16.64
N GLN A 101 4.77 0.34 17.82
CA GLN A 101 5.50 0.31 19.09
C GLN A 101 6.30 -0.99 19.27
N MET A 102 5.71 -2.14 18.92
CA MET A 102 6.42 -3.43 18.92
C MET A 102 7.56 -3.43 17.89
N GLY A 103 7.32 -2.91 16.68
CA GLY A 103 8.35 -2.76 15.65
C GLY A 103 9.53 -1.89 16.10
N LEU A 104 9.29 -0.84 16.89
CA LEU A 104 10.35 0.01 17.43
C LEU A 104 11.23 -0.74 18.43
N GLN A 105 10.65 -1.61 19.27
CA GLN A 105 11.42 -2.46 20.19
C GLN A 105 12.35 -3.41 19.42
N LEU A 106 11.83 -4.04 18.36
CA LEU A 106 12.63 -4.88 17.45
C LEU A 106 13.76 -4.08 16.79
N TYR A 107 13.51 -2.85 16.35
CA TYR A 107 14.55 -2.00 15.79
C TYR A 107 15.65 -1.66 16.79
N GLN A 108 15.30 -1.42 18.06
CA GLN A 108 16.29 -1.11 19.11
C GLN A 108 17.21 -2.31 19.34
N ILE A 109 16.67 -3.53 19.35
CA ILE A 109 17.46 -4.76 19.42
C ILE A 109 18.39 -4.87 18.20
N PHE A 110 17.84 -4.68 16.99
CA PHE A 110 18.63 -4.69 15.74
C PHE A 110 19.74 -3.65 15.72
N ALA A 111 19.44 -2.41 16.10
CA ALA A 111 20.35 -1.27 16.03
C ALA A 111 21.53 -1.40 17.01
N ASN A 112 21.28 -1.96 18.19
CA ASN A 112 22.30 -2.16 19.23
C ASN A 112 23.24 -3.34 18.93
N ASP A 113 22.85 -4.24 18.01
CA ASP A 113 23.59 -5.48 17.72
C ASP A 113 23.91 -5.63 16.22
N ARG A 114 24.01 -4.49 15.49
CA ARG A 114 24.26 -4.45 14.03
C ARG A 114 25.54 -5.11 13.58
N ASP A 115 26.52 -5.28 14.48
CA ASP A 115 27.81 -5.90 14.18
C ASP A 115 27.83 -7.42 14.51
N ASN A 116 26.74 -7.95 15.08
CA ASN A 116 26.62 -9.36 15.44
C ASN A 116 25.93 -10.16 14.33
N TYR A 117 26.69 -11.09 13.75
CA TYR A 117 26.25 -11.96 12.65
C TYR A 117 24.97 -12.76 12.97
N ASN A 118 24.78 -13.20 14.22
CA ASN A 118 23.60 -13.96 14.60
C ASN A 118 22.34 -13.08 14.57
N SER A 119 22.44 -11.84 15.01
CA SER A 119 21.34 -10.87 15.01
C SER A 119 20.98 -10.40 13.60
N ILE A 120 21.96 -10.28 12.71
CA ILE A 120 21.72 -10.03 11.27
C ILE A 120 20.97 -11.22 10.62
N ASN A 121 21.35 -12.45 10.94
CA ASN A 121 20.70 -13.64 10.37
C ASN A 121 19.26 -13.80 10.89
N MET A 122 19.03 -13.55 12.18
CA MET A 122 17.71 -13.62 12.82
C MET A 122 16.78 -12.46 12.44
N LEU A 123 17.32 -11.32 12.03
CA LEU A 123 16.58 -10.12 11.65
C LEU A 123 16.80 -9.73 10.18
N HIS A 124 17.09 -10.70 9.32
CA HIS A 124 17.40 -10.49 7.90
C HIS A 124 16.33 -9.66 7.17
N LYS A 125 15.05 -9.87 7.51
CA LYS A 125 13.92 -9.08 6.98
C LYS A 125 13.98 -7.59 7.32
N LEU A 126 14.69 -7.17 8.38
CA LEU A 126 14.88 -5.75 8.70
C LEU A 126 16.01 -5.10 7.87
N SER A 127 16.87 -5.90 7.25
CA SER A 127 17.96 -5.47 6.39
C SER A 127 17.65 -5.59 4.89
N THR A 128 16.47 -6.09 4.54
CA THR A 128 16.01 -6.31 3.16
C THR A 128 14.65 -5.65 2.94
N GLN A 129 14.29 -5.45 1.67
CA GLN A 129 13.02 -4.86 1.28
C GLN A 129 11.86 -5.80 1.68
N SER A 130 11.30 -5.56 2.86
CA SER A 130 10.24 -6.38 3.45
C SER A 130 9.13 -5.52 4.04
N LYS A 131 7.93 -6.10 4.15
CA LYS A 131 6.79 -5.45 4.81
C LYS A 131 7.10 -5.22 6.29
N LEU A 132 7.88 -6.10 6.91
CA LEU A 132 8.33 -5.93 8.29
C LEU A 132 9.26 -4.72 8.45
N ALA A 133 10.25 -4.55 7.57
CA ALA A 133 11.14 -3.39 7.55
C ALA A 133 10.34 -2.09 7.35
N TYR A 134 9.30 -2.13 6.53
CA TYR A 134 8.40 -0.99 6.34
C TYR A 134 7.66 -0.63 7.62
N ILE A 135 7.06 -1.60 8.32
CA ILE A 135 6.37 -1.36 9.59
C ILE A 135 7.34 -0.74 10.61
N VAL A 136 8.50 -1.37 10.77
CA VAL A 136 9.53 -0.94 11.72
C VAL A 136 10.01 0.47 11.41
N GLY A 137 10.38 0.75 10.16
CA GLY A 137 10.86 2.08 9.78
C GLY A 137 9.80 3.18 9.91
N SER A 138 8.52 2.82 9.79
CA SER A 138 7.42 3.77 10.02
C SER A 138 7.28 4.21 11.48
N ALA A 139 7.86 3.47 12.43
CA ALA A 139 7.85 3.76 13.85
C ALA A 139 9.06 4.59 14.32
N ILE A 140 10.10 4.72 13.48
CA ILE A 140 11.33 5.45 13.82
C ILE A 140 11.03 6.95 13.84
N THR A 141 11.20 7.57 15.00
CA THR A 141 10.99 9.01 15.22
C THR A 141 12.21 9.85 14.87
N ASN A 142 13.43 9.28 14.94
CA ASN A 142 14.64 9.96 14.51
C ASN A 142 14.67 10.04 12.97
N THR A 143 14.56 11.25 12.44
CA THR A 143 14.54 11.49 11.00
C THR A 143 15.77 10.94 10.29
N THR A 144 16.97 11.13 10.85
CA THR A 144 18.22 10.66 10.22
C THR A 144 18.24 9.14 10.10
N ASP A 145 17.87 8.43 11.17
CA ASP A 145 17.83 6.97 11.17
C ASP A 145 16.77 6.43 10.21
N ARG A 146 15.60 7.08 10.17
CA ARG A 146 14.54 6.73 9.22
C ARG A 146 14.99 6.91 7.77
N LEU A 147 15.59 8.04 7.42
CA LEU A 147 16.06 8.31 6.07
C LEU A 147 17.22 7.37 5.67
N ASN A 148 18.11 7.06 6.62
CA ASN A 148 19.17 6.08 6.40
C ASN A 148 18.60 4.68 6.12
N LEU A 149 17.59 4.24 6.88
CA LEU A 149 16.90 2.98 6.64
C LEU A 149 16.18 3.00 5.28
N SER A 150 15.49 4.09 4.94
CA SER A 150 14.82 4.28 3.65
C SER A 150 15.80 4.06 2.50
N LYS A 151 16.95 4.72 2.55
CA LYS A 151 17.98 4.63 1.52
C LYS A 151 18.66 3.26 1.49
N PHE A 152 18.97 2.69 2.65
CA PHE A 152 19.70 1.42 2.75
C PHE A 152 18.85 0.23 2.30
N VAL A 153 17.59 0.17 2.73
CA VAL A 153 16.71 -0.99 2.51
C VAL A 153 15.89 -0.86 1.24
N PHE A 154 15.38 0.33 0.94
CA PHE A 154 14.42 0.55 -0.15
C PHE A 154 15.00 1.35 -1.32
N ASN A 155 16.22 1.88 -1.19
CA ASN A 155 16.82 2.78 -2.17
C ASN A 155 15.94 4.02 -2.49
N GLU A 156 15.14 4.46 -1.52
CA GLU A 156 14.21 5.59 -1.65
C GLU A 156 14.58 6.71 -0.66
N PRO A 157 14.38 8.00 -0.99
CA PRO A 157 14.69 9.11 -0.08
C PRO A 157 13.88 9.05 1.23
N ASP A 158 12.56 8.90 1.14
CA ASP A 158 11.66 8.71 2.30
C ASP A 158 10.41 7.94 1.88
N ILE A 159 10.42 6.61 2.04
CA ILE A 159 9.29 5.76 1.65
C ILE A 159 8.04 5.94 2.55
N TRP A 160 8.21 6.57 3.73
CA TRP A 160 7.12 6.86 4.69
C TRP A 160 6.60 8.29 4.60
N GLY A 161 7.18 9.14 3.75
CA GLY A 161 6.76 10.51 3.56
C GLY A 161 5.28 10.61 3.14
N SER A 162 4.46 11.29 3.95
CA SER A 162 3.03 11.48 3.66
C SER A 162 2.76 12.37 2.44
N ASN A 163 3.79 13.09 1.99
CA ASN A 163 3.81 13.96 0.83
C ASN A 163 4.70 13.42 -0.31
N ARG A 164 5.13 12.16 -0.28
CA ARG A 164 5.98 11.62 -1.35
C ARG A 164 5.18 11.42 -2.64
N MET A 165 5.80 11.74 -3.77
CA MET A 165 5.23 11.46 -5.08
C MET A 165 5.35 9.95 -5.37
N ILE A 166 4.26 9.35 -5.84
CA ILE A 166 4.23 7.93 -6.21
C ILE A 166 4.89 7.75 -7.58
N ASN A 167 5.80 6.79 -7.69
CA ASN A 167 6.45 6.45 -8.96
C ASN A 167 5.57 5.53 -9.83
N SER A 168 5.95 5.35 -11.10
CA SER A 168 5.18 4.58 -12.08
C SER A 168 5.02 3.11 -11.72
N ASP A 169 6.04 2.49 -11.10
CA ASP A 169 6.01 1.07 -10.75
C ASP A 169 5.10 0.78 -9.55
N GLU A 170 5.17 1.63 -8.53
CA GLU A 170 4.27 1.57 -7.38
C GLU A 170 2.82 1.81 -7.84
N LEU A 171 2.56 2.88 -8.61
CA LEU A 171 1.23 3.15 -9.17
C LEU A 171 0.71 1.99 -10.04
N GLY A 172 1.56 1.47 -10.93
CA GLY A 172 1.20 0.36 -11.81
C GLY A 172 0.82 -0.90 -11.03
N SER A 173 1.51 -1.16 -9.92
CA SER A 173 1.20 -2.28 -9.02
C SER A 173 -0.17 -2.10 -8.35
N GLY A 174 -0.46 -0.90 -7.85
CA GLY A 174 -1.77 -0.56 -7.28
C GLY A 174 -2.92 -0.67 -8.29
N MET A 175 -2.71 -0.18 -9.51
CA MET A 175 -3.68 -0.31 -10.59
C MET A 175 -3.97 -1.79 -10.90
N GLN A 176 -2.94 -2.61 -11.07
CA GLN A 176 -3.11 -4.03 -11.38
C GLN A 176 -3.79 -4.80 -10.23
N ALA A 177 -3.53 -4.42 -8.97
CA ALA A 177 -4.19 -5.02 -7.82
C ALA A 177 -5.72 -4.87 -7.86
N VAL A 178 -6.24 -3.77 -8.41
CA VAL A 178 -7.70 -3.58 -8.61
C VAL A 178 -8.31 -4.65 -9.52
N LEU A 179 -7.56 -5.15 -10.51
CA LEU A 179 -8.02 -6.16 -11.47
C LEU A 179 -7.74 -7.61 -11.06
N LYS A 180 -7.12 -7.87 -9.91
CA LYS A 180 -6.95 -9.24 -9.40
C LYS A 180 -8.30 -9.94 -9.17
N ASP A 181 -9.39 -9.19 -8.98
CA ASP A 181 -10.75 -9.74 -9.03
C ASP A 181 -11.18 -10.00 -10.49
N SER A 182 -11.27 -11.28 -10.85
CA SER A 182 -11.66 -11.76 -12.18
C SER A 182 -13.01 -11.25 -12.71
N LYS A 183 -13.91 -10.77 -11.83
CA LYS A 183 -15.18 -10.15 -12.25
C LYS A 183 -14.96 -8.73 -12.77
N LYS A 184 -13.99 -8.01 -12.18
CA LYS A 184 -13.64 -6.62 -12.56
C LYS A 184 -12.90 -6.60 -13.91
N SER A 185 -12.04 -7.56 -14.24
CA SER A 185 -11.22 -7.52 -15.47
C SER A 185 -11.98 -7.73 -16.81
N LYS A 186 -13.26 -8.10 -16.77
CA LYS A 186 -14.05 -8.35 -17.99
C LYS A 186 -14.42 -7.08 -18.75
N ASN A 187 -14.65 -5.98 -18.06
CA ASN A 187 -15.16 -4.72 -18.66
C ASN A 187 -14.10 -3.61 -18.74
N PHE A 188 -12.89 -3.87 -18.24
CA PHE A 188 -11.82 -2.89 -18.13
C PHE A 188 -10.50 -3.40 -18.70
N SER A 189 -9.69 -2.47 -19.17
CA SER A 189 -8.31 -2.68 -19.58
C SER A 189 -7.47 -1.58 -18.94
N LEU A 190 -6.40 -1.98 -18.24
CA LEU A 190 -5.45 -1.06 -17.62
C LEU A 190 -4.20 -0.99 -18.48
N ASN A 191 -3.72 0.24 -18.67
CA ASN A 191 -2.43 0.50 -19.29
C ASN A 191 -1.41 0.84 -18.19
N TYR A 192 -0.16 0.45 -18.40
CA TYR A 192 0.93 0.82 -17.49
C TYR A 192 1.03 2.36 -17.40
N PRO A 193 1.32 2.94 -16.21
CA PRO A 193 1.44 4.40 -16.07
C PRO A 193 2.44 5.00 -17.04
N MET A 194 2.09 6.12 -17.67
CA MET A 194 2.90 6.69 -18.76
C MET A 194 2.91 8.21 -18.74
N GLU A 195 3.91 8.78 -19.39
CA GLU A 195 3.96 10.22 -19.67
C GLU A 195 2.91 10.63 -20.71
N LEU A 196 2.36 11.84 -20.58
CA LEU A 196 1.39 12.41 -21.52
C LEU A 196 1.87 12.38 -22.97
N ALA A 197 3.19 12.49 -23.19
CA ALA A 197 3.78 12.45 -24.52
C ALA A 197 3.62 11.09 -25.23
N LEU A 198 3.41 10.00 -24.49
CA LEU A 198 3.27 8.64 -25.00
C LEU A 198 1.81 8.21 -25.15
N LEU A 199 0.86 9.01 -24.66
CA LEU A 199 -0.55 8.62 -24.61
C LEU A 199 -1.16 8.42 -26.01
N ASP A 200 -0.86 9.31 -26.95
CA ASP A 200 -1.41 9.26 -28.31
C ASP A 200 -0.93 8.01 -29.06
N SER A 201 0.37 7.73 -29.01
CA SER A 201 0.96 6.56 -29.68
C SER A 201 0.46 5.25 -29.07
N GLN A 202 0.23 5.20 -27.76
CA GLN A 202 -0.36 4.04 -27.09
C GLN A 202 -1.81 3.78 -27.55
N ILE A 203 -2.59 4.84 -27.75
CA ILE A 203 -3.97 4.73 -28.24
C ILE A 203 -4.01 4.26 -29.69
N SER A 204 -3.12 4.78 -30.56
CA SER A 204 -3.01 4.33 -31.96
C SER A 204 -2.76 2.83 -32.08
N GLN A 205 -1.93 2.26 -31.20
CA GLN A 205 -1.66 0.82 -31.17
C GLN A 205 -2.89 -0.01 -30.78
N LYS A 206 -3.90 0.62 -30.17
CA LYS A 206 -5.12 -0.03 -29.64
C LYS A 206 -6.39 0.24 -30.44
N GLU A 207 -6.34 1.09 -31.48
CA GLU A 207 -7.54 1.58 -32.19
C GLU A 207 -8.48 0.46 -32.69
N ALA A 208 -7.96 -0.73 -33.01
CA ALA A 208 -8.74 -1.86 -33.50
C ALA A 208 -9.48 -2.67 -32.41
N LEU A 209 -9.24 -2.44 -31.10
CA LEU A 209 -9.47 -3.48 -30.08
C LEU A 209 -10.34 -3.10 -28.87
N TRP A 210 -10.78 -1.85 -28.71
CA TRP A 210 -11.43 -1.45 -27.46
C TRP A 210 -12.95 -1.66 -27.44
N ASN A 211 -13.35 -2.83 -26.95
CA ASN A 211 -14.71 -3.18 -26.53
C ASN A 211 -14.96 -2.95 -25.02
N LYS A 212 -13.91 -2.56 -24.28
CA LYS A 212 -13.90 -2.30 -22.84
C LYS A 212 -13.63 -0.83 -22.56
N THR A 213 -13.82 -0.44 -21.31
CA THR A 213 -13.30 0.83 -20.81
C THR A 213 -11.77 0.73 -20.70
N GLU A 214 -11.06 1.57 -21.45
CA GLU A 214 -9.59 1.65 -21.42
C GLU A 214 -9.18 2.75 -20.44
N CYS A 215 -8.37 2.37 -19.46
CA CYS A 215 -7.94 3.21 -18.35
C CYS A 215 -6.45 3.50 -18.45
N PHE A 216 -6.08 4.76 -18.20
CA PHE A 216 -4.71 5.26 -18.28
C PHE A 216 -4.40 6.11 -17.05
N ALA A 217 -3.29 5.80 -16.38
CA ALA A 217 -2.63 6.74 -15.49
C ALA A 217 -1.62 7.55 -16.32
N VAL A 218 -1.79 8.87 -16.35
CA VAL A 218 -1.00 9.75 -17.21
C VAL A 218 -0.28 10.78 -16.35
N ASN A 219 1.05 10.82 -16.46
CA ASN A 219 1.85 11.85 -15.83
C ASN A 219 1.90 13.09 -16.73
N THR A 220 1.65 14.25 -16.17
CA THR A 220 1.71 15.54 -16.87
C THR A 220 3.00 16.33 -16.58
N GLY A 221 4.02 15.68 -16.03
CA GLY A 221 5.30 16.24 -15.58
C GLY A 221 5.48 16.10 -14.06
N GLU A 222 4.55 16.67 -13.29
CA GLU A 222 4.61 16.69 -11.82
C GLU A 222 3.33 16.12 -11.17
N HIS A 223 2.42 15.56 -11.97
CA HIS A 223 1.09 15.18 -11.50
C HIS A 223 0.53 13.98 -12.28
N TRP A 224 -0.06 13.04 -11.55
CA TRP A 224 -0.80 11.92 -12.11
C TRP A 224 -2.27 12.26 -12.29
N ILE A 225 -2.78 12.11 -13.51
CA ILE A 225 -4.21 12.17 -13.82
C ILE A 225 -4.72 10.80 -14.26
N PHE A 226 -6.02 10.59 -14.09
CA PHE A 226 -6.71 9.44 -14.65
C PHE A 226 -7.39 9.85 -15.95
N PHE A 227 -7.05 9.20 -17.06
CA PHE A 227 -7.69 9.35 -18.36
C PHE A 227 -8.36 8.04 -18.74
N ALA A 228 -9.61 8.10 -19.19
CA ALA A 228 -10.32 6.91 -19.63
C ALA A 228 -11.08 7.14 -20.93
N LEU A 229 -11.10 6.09 -21.75
CA LEU A 229 -11.92 5.95 -22.95
C LEU A 229 -12.98 4.89 -22.67
N TYR A 230 -14.26 5.25 -22.84
CA TYR A 230 -15.38 4.34 -22.55
C TYR A 230 -16.49 4.50 -23.59
N LYS A 231 -17.44 3.56 -23.58
CA LYS A 231 -18.64 3.59 -24.43
C LYS A 231 -19.88 3.76 -23.57
N GLN A 232 -20.78 4.63 -24.01
CA GLN A 232 -22.10 4.81 -23.41
C GLN A 232 -23.10 5.08 -24.52
N ASN A 233 -24.21 4.32 -24.56
CA ASN A 233 -25.22 4.42 -25.63
C ASN A 233 -24.62 4.31 -27.05
N ASN A 234 -23.65 3.40 -27.24
CA ASN A 234 -22.88 3.22 -28.48
C ASN A 234 -22.01 4.41 -28.93
N GLU A 235 -21.90 5.46 -28.10
CA GLU A 235 -20.98 6.57 -28.35
C GLU A 235 -19.69 6.40 -27.56
N LYS A 236 -18.56 6.62 -28.24
CA LYS A 236 -17.25 6.71 -27.61
C LYS A 236 -17.15 8.03 -26.87
N LYS A 237 -16.73 7.99 -25.61
CA LYS A 237 -16.52 9.15 -24.76
C LYS A 237 -15.17 9.04 -24.06
N ALA A 238 -14.65 10.20 -23.66
CA ALA A 238 -13.44 10.30 -22.87
C ALA A 238 -13.72 11.07 -21.57
N LEU A 239 -12.98 10.76 -20.53
CA LEU A 239 -12.98 11.56 -19.30
C LEU A 239 -11.57 11.74 -18.76
N VAL A 240 -11.39 12.83 -18.03
CA VAL A 240 -10.21 13.14 -17.23
C VAL A 240 -10.66 13.37 -15.80
N PHE A 241 -10.04 12.66 -14.87
CA PHE A 241 -10.17 12.91 -13.44
C PHE A 241 -8.84 13.41 -12.89
N ASN A 242 -8.88 14.58 -12.28
CA ASN A 242 -7.72 15.31 -11.78
C ASN A 242 -8.04 15.79 -10.35
N SER A 243 -7.22 15.37 -9.40
CA SER A 243 -7.35 15.63 -7.96
C SER A 243 -6.59 16.88 -7.51
N TRP A 244 -6.16 17.71 -8.46
CA TRP A 244 -5.47 18.98 -8.20
C TRP A 244 -6.17 20.16 -8.89
N HIS A 245 -5.44 21.26 -9.06
CA HIS A 245 -5.91 22.46 -9.71
C HIS A 245 -6.17 22.18 -11.19
N SER A 246 -6.95 23.06 -11.81
CA SER A 246 -7.25 22.99 -13.23
C SER A 246 -6.00 22.79 -14.08
N LEU A 247 -6.09 21.85 -15.03
CA LEU A 247 -5.02 21.60 -16.01
C LEU A 247 -4.82 22.84 -16.90
N ASP A 248 -3.57 23.08 -17.31
CA ASP A 248 -3.27 24.17 -18.23
C ASP A 248 -3.87 23.93 -19.62
N LYS A 249 -4.01 25.01 -20.38
CA LYS A 249 -4.63 24.98 -21.72
C LYS A 249 -3.88 24.08 -22.70
N GLY A 250 -2.56 23.97 -22.58
CA GLY A 250 -1.72 23.12 -23.41
C GLY A 250 -1.96 21.64 -23.15
N ILE A 251 -1.98 21.20 -21.89
CA ILE A 251 -2.35 19.83 -21.51
C ILE A 251 -3.77 19.51 -21.99
N ARG A 252 -4.75 20.38 -21.73
CA ARG A 252 -6.13 20.17 -22.18
C ARG A 252 -6.25 20.01 -23.69
N LYS A 253 -5.51 20.81 -24.45
CA LYS A 253 -5.46 20.70 -25.92
C LYS A 253 -4.89 19.35 -26.35
N LYS A 254 -3.81 18.88 -25.71
CA LYS A 254 -3.23 17.56 -25.99
C LYS A 254 -4.23 16.43 -25.70
N LEU A 255 -4.86 16.45 -24.52
CA LEU A 255 -5.86 15.44 -24.13
C LEU A 255 -7.10 15.46 -25.05
N ALA A 256 -7.56 16.64 -25.46
CA ALA A 256 -8.66 16.78 -26.42
C ALA A 256 -8.31 16.21 -27.80
N ASN A 257 -7.09 16.46 -28.28
CA ASN A 257 -6.61 15.89 -29.54
C ASN A 257 -6.55 14.36 -29.47
N VAL A 258 -5.99 13.82 -28.38
CA VAL A 258 -5.93 12.37 -28.13
C VAL A 258 -7.33 11.75 -28.07
N ALA A 259 -8.26 12.37 -27.34
CA ALA A 259 -9.64 11.90 -27.26
C ALA A 259 -10.33 11.91 -28.64
N THR A 260 -10.09 12.96 -29.44
CA THR A 260 -10.62 13.08 -30.80
C THR A 260 -10.04 12.00 -31.71
N HIS A 261 -8.73 11.75 -31.62
CA HIS A 261 -8.04 10.68 -32.35
C HIS A 261 -8.62 9.30 -32.00
N ALA A 262 -8.86 9.01 -30.72
CA ALA A 262 -9.54 7.78 -30.28
C ALA A 262 -11.00 7.63 -30.79
N GLY A 263 -11.55 8.69 -31.40
CA GLY A 263 -12.92 8.77 -31.90
C GLY A 263 -13.95 9.13 -30.83
N ALA A 264 -13.54 9.69 -29.68
CA ALA A 264 -14.46 10.13 -28.65
C ALA A 264 -15.25 11.37 -29.12
N LYS A 265 -16.57 11.35 -28.92
CA LYS A 265 -17.48 12.46 -29.26
C LYS A 265 -17.43 13.60 -28.25
N SER A 266 -17.05 13.29 -27.02
CA SER A 266 -16.97 14.26 -25.93
C SER A 266 -15.85 13.89 -24.97
N LEU A 267 -15.19 14.91 -24.42
CA LEU A 267 -14.22 14.80 -23.33
C LEU A 267 -14.73 15.56 -22.12
N THR A 268 -14.94 14.86 -21.00
CA THR A 268 -15.39 15.48 -19.75
C THR A 268 -14.23 15.61 -18.77
N TYR A 269 -14.11 16.78 -18.14
CA TYR A 269 -13.14 17.03 -17.08
C TYR A 269 -13.83 17.02 -15.71
N ILE A 270 -13.30 16.25 -14.77
CA ILE A 270 -13.66 16.26 -13.37
C ILE A 270 -12.42 16.72 -12.60
N GLU A 271 -12.42 17.99 -12.23
CA GLU A 271 -11.25 18.67 -11.66
C GLU A 271 -11.60 19.32 -10.34
N LYS A 272 -10.86 18.95 -9.30
CA LYS A 272 -11.01 19.52 -7.96
C LYS A 272 -9.78 19.19 -7.13
N ASP A 273 -9.32 20.16 -6.36
CA ASP A 273 -8.27 19.94 -5.38
C ASP A 273 -8.78 19.05 -4.23
N LEU A 274 -8.25 17.83 -4.15
CA LEU A 274 -8.49 16.84 -3.10
C LEU A 274 -7.21 16.58 -2.28
N GLN A 275 -6.14 17.32 -2.54
CA GLN A 275 -4.79 17.01 -2.06
C GLN A 275 -4.33 17.89 -0.90
N GLN A 276 -5.21 18.77 -0.38
CA GLN A 276 -4.88 19.63 0.76
C GLN A 276 -4.45 18.82 1.99
N SER A 277 -5.21 17.78 2.35
CA SER A 277 -4.89 16.83 3.43
C SER A 277 -4.24 15.53 2.92
N VAL A 278 -3.98 15.45 1.61
CA VAL A 278 -3.37 14.30 0.93
C VAL A 278 -2.28 14.80 -0.04
N PRO A 279 -1.21 15.44 0.47
CA PRO A 279 -0.20 16.06 -0.37
C PRO A 279 0.45 15.05 -1.30
N ASN A 280 0.62 15.43 -2.58
CA ASN A 280 1.10 14.54 -3.65
C ASN A 280 0.35 13.19 -3.71
N GLY A 281 -0.93 13.20 -3.33
CA GLY A 281 -1.84 12.04 -3.31
C GLY A 281 -2.44 11.70 -4.67
N CYS A 282 -2.04 12.39 -5.74
CA CYS A 282 -2.64 12.25 -7.07
C CYS A 282 -2.77 10.81 -7.57
N ALA A 283 -1.72 10.01 -7.43
CA ALA A 283 -1.72 8.59 -7.77
C ALA A 283 -2.68 7.75 -6.90
N LEU A 284 -2.85 8.10 -5.62
CA LEU A 284 -3.83 7.43 -4.74
C LEU A 284 -5.25 7.66 -5.25
N PHE A 285 -5.53 8.88 -5.72
CA PHE A 285 -6.82 9.22 -6.32
C PHE A 285 -7.02 8.60 -7.70
N VAL A 286 -5.95 8.39 -8.49
CA VAL A 286 -6.02 7.61 -9.74
C VAL A 286 -6.41 6.16 -9.46
N ILE A 287 -5.77 5.52 -8.47
CA ILE A 287 -6.13 4.15 -8.05
C ILE A 287 -7.59 4.12 -7.56
N LYS A 288 -7.99 5.10 -6.74
CA LYS A 288 -9.37 5.19 -6.22
C LYS A 288 -10.40 5.35 -7.33
N ALA A 289 -10.10 6.15 -8.35
CA ALA A 289 -10.96 6.32 -9.51
C ALA A 289 -11.12 5.01 -10.29
N ILE A 290 -10.02 4.30 -10.53
CA ILE A 290 -10.01 2.99 -11.20
C ILE A 290 -10.80 1.96 -10.40
N GLU A 291 -10.58 1.88 -9.09
CA GLU A 291 -11.32 0.99 -8.18
C GLU A 291 -12.83 1.23 -8.29
N LYS A 292 -13.27 2.48 -8.20
CA LYS A 292 -14.70 2.82 -8.16
C LYS A 292 -15.42 2.59 -9.48
N ILE A 293 -14.74 2.86 -10.59
CA ILE A 293 -15.24 2.51 -11.92
C ILE A 293 -15.31 0.98 -12.08
N ALA A 294 -14.28 0.25 -11.63
CA ALA A 294 -14.25 -1.20 -11.73
C ALA A 294 -15.34 -1.89 -10.89
N GLU A 295 -15.75 -1.27 -9.77
CA GLU A 295 -16.86 -1.71 -8.93
C GLU A 295 -18.24 -1.40 -9.51
N SER A 296 -18.32 -0.47 -10.46
CA SER A 296 -19.59 0.06 -10.98
C SER A 296 -19.65 -0.02 -12.52
N PRO A 297 -19.47 -1.21 -13.13
CA PRO A 297 -19.29 -1.34 -14.58
C PRO A 297 -20.49 -0.88 -15.42
N ASP A 298 -21.70 -0.89 -14.85
CA ASP A 298 -22.94 -0.54 -15.53
C ASP A 298 -23.35 0.92 -15.30
N GLU A 299 -22.62 1.67 -14.45
CA GLU A 299 -22.88 3.08 -14.19
C GLU A 299 -22.07 4.00 -15.10
N ASP A 300 -22.56 5.23 -15.30
CA ASP A 300 -21.81 6.26 -16.00
C ASP A 300 -20.52 6.61 -15.22
N PRO A 301 -19.32 6.38 -15.79
CA PRO A 301 -18.07 6.69 -15.11
C PRO A 301 -17.95 8.16 -14.67
N VAL A 302 -18.59 9.09 -15.40
CA VAL A 302 -18.59 10.51 -15.03
C VAL A 302 -19.37 10.74 -13.73
N LYS A 303 -20.50 10.06 -13.55
CA LYS A 303 -21.29 10.14 -12.32
C LYS A 303 -20.51 9.53 -11.15
N VAL A 304 -20.01 8.31 -11.34
CA VAL A 304 -19.22 7.58 -10.32
C VAL A 304 -18.07 8.43 -9.80
N LEU A 305 -17.29 9.05 -10.69
CA LEU A 305 -16.13 9.84 -10.27
C LEU A 305 -16.48 11.22 -9.68
N LYS A 306 -17.62 11.81 -10.07
CA LYS A 306 -18.15 12.98 -9.36
C LYS A 306 -18.55 12.62 -7.93
N ASP A 307 -19.20 11.47 -7.75
CA ASP A 307 -19.59 10.98 -6.43
C ASP A 307 -18.35 10.70 -5.56
N VAL A 308 -17.29 10.10 -6.12
CA VAL A 308 -16.00 9.93 -5.41
C VAL A 308 -15.44 11.26 -4.93
N ARG A 309 -15.39 12.27 -5.80
CA ARG A 309 -14.91 13.61 -5.46
C ARG A 309 -15.79 14.24 -4.37
N ASP A 310 -17.10 14.21 -4.54
CA ASP A 310 -18.04 14.91 -3.68
C ASP A 310 -18.10 14.28 -2.30
N VAL A 311 -18.13 12.94 -2.20
CA VAL A 311 -18.06 12.22 -0.93
C VAL A 311 -16.73 12.50 -0.23
N PHE A 312 -15.60 12.48 -0.94
CA PHE A 312 -14.30 12.73 -0.31
C PHE A 312 -14.22 14.13 0.33
N LEU A 313 -14.82 15.14 -0.31
CA LEU A 313 -14.87 16.50 0.23
C LEU A 313 -15.74 16.65 1.49
N THR A 314 -16.64 15.69 1.75
CA THR A 314 -17.44 15.69 2.99
C THR A 314 -16.69 15.13 4.19
N HIS A 315 -15.59 14.40 3.96
CA HIS A 315 -14.76 13.87 5.03
C HIS A 315 -14.08 15.00 5.82
N SER A 316 -13.97 14.81 7.13
CA SER A 316 -13.13 15.61 8.01
C SER A 316 -11.66 15.54 7.59
N ILE A 317 -10.87 16.52 8.02
CA ILE A 317 -9.42 16.54 7.78
C ILE A 317 -8.76 15.24 8.27
N GLU A 318 -9.14 14.77 9.46
CA GLU A 318 -8.63 13.53 10.06
C GLU A 318 -8.93 12.30 9.20
N GLU A 319 -10.12 12.21 8.61
CA GLU A 319 -10.49 11.12 7.69
C GLU A 319 -9.72 11.18 6.37
N GLN A 320 -9.44 12.39 5.85
CA GLN A 320 -8.65 12.58 4.64
C GLN A 320 -7.17 12.24 4.87
N GLU A 321 -6.60 12.67 6.00
CA GLU A 321 -5.25 12.28 6.42
C GLU A 321 -5.17 10.77 6.66
N LYS A 322 -6.23 10.18 7.21
CA LYS A 322 -6.36 8.73 7.38
C LYS A 322 -6.36 7.99 6.06
N PHE A 323 -7.10 8.49 5.07
CA PHE A 323 -7.03 7.97 3.71
C PHE A 323 -5.60 8.04 3.15
N ASN A 324 -4.88 9.15 3.34
CA ASN A 324 -3.51 9.33 2.84
C ASN A 324 -2.57 8.21 3.32
N PHE A 325 -2.46 8.00 4.63
CA PHE A 325 -1.50 7.02 5.15
C PHE A 325 -1.96 5.57 4.89
N ILE A 326 -3.26 5.27 4.98
CA ILE A 326 -3.78 3.92 4.69
C ILE A 326 -3.51 3.56 3.24
N ALA A 327 -3.85 4.43 2.30
CA ALA A 327 -3.69 4.17 0.88
C ALA A 327 -2.21 3.97 0.50
N ARG A 328 -1.29 4.75 1.08
CA ARG A 328 0.16 4.58 0.86
C ARG A 328 0.69 3.25 1.42
N ARG A 329 0.26 2.85 2.61
CA ARG A 329 0.65 1.55 3.20
C ARG A 329 0.16 0.40 2.33
N GLN A 330 -1.11 0.40 1.95
CA GLN A 330 -1.69 -0.66 1.13
C GLN A 330 -1.06 -0.72 -0.27
N LEU A 331 -0.76 0.44 -0.86
CA LEU A 331 -0.10 0.52 -2.15
C LEU A 331 1.33 -0.05 -2.10
N TYR A 332 2.07 0.23 -1.03
CA TYR A 332 3.37 -0.42 -0.80
C TYR A 332 3.24 -1.95 -0.73
N ALA A 333 2.24 -2.49 -0.02
CA ALA A 333 2.01 -3.94 0.01
C ALA A 333 1.75 -4.54 -1.37
N MET A 334 0.95 -3.85 -2.21
CA MET A 334 0.65 -4.28 -3.58
C MET A 334 1.91 -4.28 -4.46
N HIS A 335 2.80 -3.31 -4.26
CA HIS A 335 4.07 -3.22 -4.96
C HIS A 335 4.99 -4.40 -4.61
N MET A 336 5.11 -4.72 -3.32
CA MET A 336 5.91 -5.86 -2.83
C MET A 336 5.40 -7.22 -3.36
N GLU A 337 4.08 -7.40 -3.49
CA GLU A 337 3.52 -8.63 -4.04
C GLU A 337 3.94 -8.86 -5.49
N LYS A 338 4.01 -7.81 -6.31
CA LYS A 338 4.43 -7.91 -7.72
C LYS A 338 5.88 -8.37 -7.86
N GLU A 339 6.78 -7.83 -7.04
CA GLU A 339 8.20 -8.21 -7.06
C GLU A 339 8.38 -9.69 -6.75
N SER A 340 7.68 -10.21 -5.75
CA SER A 340 7.73 -11.64 -5.40
C SER A 340 7.23 -12.58 -6.51
N THR A 341 6.27 -12.14 -7.34
CA THR A 341 5.79 -12.95 -8.47
C THR A 341 6.78 -12.99 -9.64
N ASN A 342 7.57 -11.94 -9.83
CA ASN A 342 8.56 -11.88 -10.91
C ASN A 342 9.81 -12.72 -10.61
N GLU A 343 10.26 -12.78 -9.35
CA GLU A 343 11.42 -13.60 -8.94
C GLU A 343 11.15 -15.11 -9.01
N SER A 344 9.89 -15.54 -8.88
CA SER A 344 9.52 -16.96 -9.03
C SER A 344 9.54 -17.50 -10.47
N HIS A 345 9.83 -16.65 -11.46
CA HIS A 345 9.87 -16.98 -12.89
C HIS A 345 11.24 -16.73 -13.56
N SER A 346 12.25 -16.33 -12.79
CA SER A 346 13.66 -16.23 -13.19
C SER A 346 14.47 -17.37 -12.57
#